data_AF-A0A0Q9TPF5-F1
#
_entry.id   AF-A0A0Q9TPF5-F1
#
_cell.length_a   1.000
_cell.length_b   1.000
_cell.length_c   1.000
_cell.angle_alpha   90.00
_cell.angle_beta   90.00
_cell.angle_gamma   90.00
#
_symmetry.space_group_name_H-M   'P 1'
#
loop_
_entity.id
_entity.type
_entity.pdbx_description
1 polymer ?
#
loop_
_entity_poly.entity_id
_entity_poly.type
_entity_poly.pdbx_seq_one_letter_code
_entity_poly.pdbx_strand_id
1 'polypeptide(L)'
;MALVLLLSATSLGACSAGSAGSYCDALKTAEADWKDAGATLKDPAAAARFVATITQIEASAPEEVKADWASLRVLVAKFTVAKPDLAALTKQMQGFEASAKRIETHAKETCGVDLGS
;
A
#
# COMPACT_ATOMS: atom_id res chain seq x y z
N MET A 1 6.15 38.31 -27.63
CA MET A 1 4.92 38.00 -26.89
C MET A 1 5.07 36.63 -26.28
N ALA A 2 5.22 36.55 -24.96
CA ALA A 2 5.41 35.31 -24.22
C ALA A 2 4.03 34.66 -23.96
N LEU A 3 3.83 33.44 -24.46
CA LEU A 3 2.68 32.61 -24.11
C LEU A 3 3.06 31.81 -22.86
N VAL A 4 2.69 32.33 -21.69
CA VAL A 4 2.74 31.58 -20.44
C VAL A 4 1.59 30.58 -20.48
N LEU A 5 1.89 29.33 -20.82
CA LEU A 5 1.00 28.20 -20.58
C LEU A 5 0.90 28.01 -19.07
N LEU A 6 -0.09 28.65 -18.46
CA LEU A 6 -0.59 28.30 -17.14
C LEU A 6 -1.14 26.86 -17.26
N LEU A 7 -0.30 25.87 -16.97
CA LEU A 7 -0.77 24.55 -16.60
C LEU A 7 -1.54 24.73 -15.30
N SER A 8 -2.85 24.89 -15.43
CA SER A 8 -3.80 24.70 -14.36
C SER A 8 -3.64 23.27 -13.86
N ALA A 9 -2.75 23.08 -12.89
CA ALA A 9 -2.79 21.91 -12.04
C ALA A 9 -4.14 21.97 -11.32
N THR A 10 -5.14 21.32 -11.90
CA THR A 10 -6.36 20.97 -11.18
C THR A 10 -5.91 20.07 -10.05
N SER A 11 -5.66 20.67 -8.89
CA SER A 11 -5.58 19.97 -7.64
C SER A 11 -6.91 19.26 -7.45
N LEU A 12 -6.97 18.00 -7.84
CA LEU A 12 -8.02 17.04 -7.49
C LEU A 12 -8.09 16.78 -5.96
N GLY A 13 -7.37 17.55 -5.15
CA GLY A 13 -7.41 17.47 -3.69
C GLY A 13 -8.38 18.50 -3.13
N ALA A 14 -9.67 18.18 -3.01
CA ALA A 14 -10.55 18.98 -2.15
C ALA A 14 -11.79 18.27 -1.58
N CYS A 15 -11.96 16.94 -1.76
CA CYS A 15 -13.07 16.20 -1.14
C CYS A 15 -12.63 15.03 -0.26
N SER A 16 -11.35 14.93 0.16
CA SER A 16 -10.88 13.83 1.03
C SER A 16 -9.79 14.24 2.03
N ALA A 17 -9.60 15.54 2.27
CA ALA A 17 -8.48 16.06 3.08
C ALA A 17 -8.37 15.40 4.49
N GLY A 18 -9.47 14.91 5.06
CA GLY A 18 -9.47 14.14 6.31
C GLY A 18 -8.97 12.70 6.18
N SER A 19 -9.39 11.95 5.15
CA SER A 19 -8.99 10.53 5.01
C SER A 19 -7.57 10.40 4.45
N ALA A 20 -7.19 11.27 3.51
CA ALA A 20 -5.83 11.30 2.96
C ALA A 20 -4.78 11.62 4.03
N GLY A 21 -5.08 12.51 4.98
CA GLY A 21 -4.20 12.79 6.12
C GLY A 21 -3.96 11.54 6.99
N SER A 22 -5.05 10.89 7.43
CA SER A 22 -4.96 9.67 8.25
C SER A 22 -4.25 8.51 7.53
N TYR A 23 -4.46 8.39 6.22
CA TYR A 23 -3.79 7.39 5.38
C TYR A 23 -2.28 7.66 5.28
N CYS A 24 -1.88 8.89 4.97
CA CYS A 24 -0.46 9.23 4.84
C CYS A 24 0.29 9.09 6.18
N ASP A 25 -0.36 9.40 7.31
CA ASP A 25 0.22 9.18 8.64
C ASP A 25 0.38 7.70 8.97
N ALA A 26 -0.62 6.87 8.61
CA ALA A 26 -0.52 5.41 8.74
C ALA A 26 0.64 4.85 7.91
N LEU A 27 0.82 5.33 6.66
CA LEU A 27 1.94 4.92 5.81
C LEU A 27 3.30 5.29 6.38
N LYS A 28 3.47 6.53 6.86
CA LYS A 28 4.73 6.99 7.47
C LYS A 28 5.06 6.19 8.73
N THR A 29 4.04 5.90 9.55
CA THR A 29 4.21 5.08 10.76
C THR A 29 4.66 3.66 10.41
N ALA A 30 4.13 3.10 9.32
CA ALA A 30 4.46 1.76 8.85
C ALA A 30 5.73 1.68 7.99
N GLU A 31 6.40 2.79 7.66
CA GLU A 31 7.52 2.81 6.70
C GLU A 31 8.66 1.87 7.10
N ALA A 32 8.94 1.76 8.41
CA ALA A 32 9.95 0.84 8.92
C ALA A 32 9.55 -0.63 8.72
N ASP A 33 8.26 -0.97 8.91
CA ASP A 33 7.74 -2.32 8.71
C ASP A 33 7.85 -2.75 7.22
N TRP A 34 7.73 -1.80 6.28
CA TRP A 34 7.85 -2.04 4.84
C TRP A 34 9.26 -2.37 4.38
N LYS A 35 10.28 -1.71 4.94
CA LYS A 35 11.69 -1.94 4.56
C LYS A 35 12.14 -3.37 4.78
N ASP A 36 11.55 -4.04 5.77
CA ASP A 36 11.85 -5.43 6.12
C ASP A 36 10.75 -6.42 5.72
N ALA A 37 9.79 -6.03 4.87
CA ALA A 37 8.62 -6.84 4.53
C ALA A 37 9.01 -8.26 4.05
N GLY A 38 10.03 -8.40 3.20
CA GLY A 38 10.49 -9.70 2.71
C GLY A 38 11.09 -10.62 3.79
N ALA A 39 11.67 -10.06 4.86
CA ALA A 39 12.13 -10.81 6.02
C ALA A 39 10.95 -11.14 6.95
N THR A 40 10.04 -10.19 7.15
CA THR A 40 8.81 -10.32 7.95
C THR A 40 7.94 -11.48 7.48
N LEU A 41 7.82 -11.70 6.17
CA LEU A 41 6.99 -12.80 5.62
C LEU A 41 7.56 -14.21 5.86
N LYS A 42 8.80 -14.34 6.35
CA LYS A 42 9.41 -15.65 6.67
C LYS A 42 9.04 -16.14 8.07
N ASP A 43 8.60 -15.24 8.96
CA ASP A 43 8.13 -15.57 10.29
C ASP A 43 6.60 -15.42 10.35
N PRO A 44 5.83 -16.50 10.56
CA PRO A 44 4.36 -16.44 10.64
C PRO A 44 3.84 -15.41 11.66
N ALA A 45 4.53 -15.22 12.78
CA ALA A 45 4.11 -14.27 13.80
C ALA A 45 4.37 -12.82 13.37
N ALA A 46 5.50 -12.58 12.71
CA ALA A 46 5.80 -11.27 12.12
C ALA A 46 4.85 -10.97 10.94
N ALA A 47 4.57 -11.94 10.08
CA ALA A 47 3.57 -11.83 9.02
C ALA A 47 2.18 -11.48 9.58
N ALA A 48 1.75 -12.07 10.70
CA ALA A 48 0.48 -11.75 11.34
C ALA A 48 0.43 -10.31 11.86
N ARG A 49 1.54 -9.79 12.42
CA ARG A 49 1.65 -8.37 12.80
C ARG A 49 1.56 -7.47 11.58
N PHE A 50 2.20 -7.87 10.48
CA PHE A 50 2.18 -7.10 9.24
C PHE A 50 0.79 -7.07 8.58
N VAL A 51 0.02 -8.17 8.66
CA VAL A 51 -1.41 -8.16 8.30
C VAL A 51 -2.17 -7.10 9.09
N ALA A 52 -1.90 -6.97 10.39
CA ALA A 52 -2.57 -5.97 11.23
C ALA A 52 -2.20 -4.54 10.80
N THR A 53 -0.92 -4.27 10.50
CA THR A 53 -0.47 -2.99 9.94
C THR A 53 -1.19 -2.68 8.62
N ILE A 54 -1.24 -3.63 7.69
CA ILE A 54 -1.94 -3.45 6.41
C ILE A 54 -3.43 -3.21 6.61
N THR A 55 -4.06 -3.87 7.58
CA THR A 55 -5.49 -3.68 7.91
C THR A 55 -5.76 -2.26 8.40
N GLN A 56 -4.86 -1.68 9.19
CA GLN A 56 -4.98 -0.28 9.66
C GLN A 56 -4.82 0.71 8.51
N ILE A 57 -3.89 0.46 7.60
CA ILE A 57 -3.70 1.26 6.40
C ILE A 57 -4.94 1.17 5.50
N GLU A 58 -5.45 -0.03 5.22
CA GLU A 58 -6.67 -0.25 4.43
C GLU A 58 -7.89 0.51 4.98
N ALA A 59 -8.03 0.55 6.31
CA ALA A 59 -9.15 1.23 6.96
C ALA A 59 -9.16 2.74 6.71
N SER A 60 -7.97 3.36 6.64
CA SER A 60 -7.79 4.79 6.37
C SER A 60 -7.61 5.13 4.89
N ALA A 61 -7.33 4.13 4.05
CA ALA A 61 -7.05 4.30 2.63
C ALA A 61 -8.23 4.94 1.88
N PRO A 62 -7.93 5.83 0.91
CA PRO A 62 -8.94 6.39 0.02
C PRO A 62 -9.45 5.32 -0.96
N GLU A 63 -10.66 5.50 -1.50
CA GLU A 63 -11.37 4.47 -2.27
C GLU A 63 -10.55 3.96 -3.48
N GLU A 64 -9.75 4.84 -4.07
CA GLU A 64 -8.90 4.61 -5.23
C GLU A 64 -7.90 3.46 -5.03
N VAL A 65 -7.40 3.26 -3.81
CA VAL A 65 -6.41 2.21 -3.48
C VAL A 65 -6.86 1.25 -2.39
N LYS A 66 -8.05 1.44 -1.81
CA LYS A 66 -8.55 0.57 -0.73
C LYS A 66 -8.68 -0.90 -1.14
N ALA A 67 -9.14 -1.17 -2.37
CA ALA A 67 -9.23 -2.53 -2.90
C ALA A 67 -7.85 -3.16 -3.14
N ASP A 68 -6.84 -2.35 -3.48
CA ASP A 68 -5.47 -2.81 -3.63
C ASP A 68 -4.87 -3.20 -2.28
N TRP A 69 -5.13 -2.38 -1.24
CA TRP A 69 -4.73 -2.70 0.14
C TRP A 69 -5.38 -3.98 0.65
N ALA A 70 -6.66 -4.18 0.39
CA ALA A 70 -7.36 -5.42 0.71
C ALA A 70 -6.73 -6.63 -0.01
N SER A 71 -6.33 -6.46 -1.27
CA SER A 71 -5.65 -7.51 -2.04
C SER A 71 -4.30 -7.86 -1.41
N LEU A 72 -3.51 -6.85 -1.02
CA LEU A 72 -2.22 -7.05 -0.35
C LEU A 72 -2.39 -7.73 1.02
N ARG A 73 -3.42 -7.37 1.79
CA ARG A 73 -3.77 -8.04 3.05
C ARG A 73 -4.01 -9.53 2.84
N VAL A 74 -4.79 -9.89 1.82
CA VAL A 74 -5.10 -11.28 1.48
C VAL A 74 -3.83 -12.05 1.10
N LEU A 75 -2.91 -11.42 0.37
CA LEU A 75 -1.61 -12.03 0.06
C LEU A 75 -0.81 -12.30 1.33
N VAL A 76 -0.57 -11.28 2.14
CA VAL A 76 0.27 -11.38 3.35
C VAL A 76 -0.32 -12.37 4.36
N ALA A 77 -1.66 -12.44 4.47
CA ALA A 77 -2.34 -13.40 5.33
C ALA A 77 -1.97 -14.86 5.04
N LYS A 78 -1.60 -15.20 3.80
CA LYS A 78 -1.16 -16.56 3.43
C LYS A 78 0.16 -16.97 4.09
N PHE A 79 0.97 -16.00 4.52
CA PHE A 79 2.26 -16.23 5.19
C PHE A 79 2.13 -16.34 6.72
N THR A 80 0.92 -16.20 7.28
CA THR A 80 0.68 -16.31 8.73
C THR A 80 0.68 -17.75 9.26
N VAL A 81 0.99 -18.72 8.40
CA VAL A 81 1.07 -20.14 8.73
C VAL A 81 2.50 -20.65 8.52
N ALA A 82 2.88 -21.71 9.23
CA ALA A 82 4.23 -22.26 9.18
C ALA A 82 4.67 -22.78 7.80
N LYS A 83 3.73 -23.15 6.92
CA LYS A 83 3.99 -23.66 5.57
C LYS A 83 2.97 -23.07 4.57
N PRO A 84 3.23 -21.88 4.01
CA PRO A 84 2.34 -21.26 3.03
C PRO A 84 2.28 -22.09 1.74
N ASP A 85 1.11 -22.15 1.10
CA ASP A 85 0.94 -22.76 -0.23
C ASP A 85 1.46 -21.82 -1.33
N LEU A 86 2.75 -21.98 -1.64
CA LEU A 86 3.43 -21.16 -2.65
C LEU A 86 2.94 -21.44 -4.08
N ALA A 87 2.44 -22.65 -4.36
CA ALA A 87 1.97 -23.00 -5.71
C ALA A 87 0.66 -22.27 -6.05
N ALA A 88 -0.24 -22.12 -5.07
CA ALA A 88 -1.42 -21.28 -5.21
C ALA A 88 -1.04 -19.78 -5.30
N LEU A 89 0.01 -19.36 -4.60
CA LEU A 89 0.51 -17.98 -4.60
C LEU A 89 0.97 -17.55 -5.99
N THR A 90 1.78 -18.36 -6.67
CA THR A 90 2.35 -18.06 -8.00
C THR A 90 1.26 -17.70 -9.02
N LYS A 91 0.12 -18.40 -8.99
CA LYS A 91 -1.01 -18.13 -9.90
C LYS A 91 -1.67 -16.77 -9.66
N GLN A 92 -1.52 -16.22 -8.47
CA GLN A 92 -2.15 -14.96 -8.05
C GLN A 92 -1.16 -13.77 -8.06
N MET A 93 0.14 -14.04 -8.25
CA MET A 93 1.20 -13.02 -8.12
C MET A 93 1.02 -11.82 -9.05
N GLN A 94 0.64 -12.02 -10.32
CA GLN A 94 0.45 -10.90 -11.25
C GLN A 94 -0.61 -9.89 -10.77
N GLY A 95 -1.70 -10.37 -10.16
CA GLY A 95 -2.74 -9.50 -9.59
C GLY A 95 -2.25 -8.72 -8.38
N PHE A 96 -1.43 -9.35 -7.54
CA PHE A 96 -0.83 -8.70 -6.38
C PHE A 96 0.25 -7.69 -6.76
N GLU A 97 1.10 -7.99 -7.75
CA GLU A 97 2.12 -7.06 -8.28
C GLU A 97 1.47 -5.80 -8.85
N ALA A 98 0.38 -5.94 -9.60
CA ALA A 98 -0.35 -4.79 -10.12
C ALA A 98 -0.96 -3.93 -8.99
N SER A 99 -1.47 -4.58 -7.94
CA SER A 99 -2.04 -3.88 -6.77
C SER A 99 -0.95 -3.16 -5.97
N ALA A 100 0.19 -3.81 -5.73
CA ALA A 100 1.35 -3.23 -5.06
C ALA A 100 1.86 -2.00 -5.80
N LYS A 101 2.02 -2.08 -7.13
CA LYS A 101 2.46 -0.95 -7.95
C LYS A 101 1.52 0.25 -7.88
N ARG A 102 0.19 0.02 -7.86
CA ARG A 102 -0.80 1.10 -7.71
C ARG A 102 -0.71 1.75 -6.34
N ILE A 103 -0.58 0.95 -5.28
CA ILE A 103 -0.34 1.43 -3.91
C ILE A 103 0.91 2.29 -3.83
N GLU A 104 2.05 1.78 -4.33
CA GLU A 104 3.34 2.47 -4.30
C GLU A 104 3.26 3.82 -5.05
N THR A 105 2.68 3.81 -6.25
CA THR A 105 2.49 5.03 -7.05
C THR A 105 1.66 6.05 -6.30
N HIS A 106 0.51 5.62 -5.76
CA HIS A 106 -0.38 6.51 -5.02
C HIS A 106 0.26 7.04 -3.73
N ALA A 107 0.96 6.19 -2.97
CA ALA A 107 1.67 6.58 -1.75
C ALA A 107 2.75 7.63 -2.04
N LYS A 108 3.49 7.46 -3.13
CA LYS A 108 4.51 8.40 -3.58
C LYS A 108 3.92 9.73 -4.04
N GLU A 109 2.92 9.69 -4.92
CA GLU A 109 2.31 10.89 -5.50
C GLU A 109 1.47 11.68 -4.51
N THR A 110 0.79 11.00 -3.58
CA THR A 110 -0.15 11.64 -2.64
C THR A 110 0.48 11.95 -1.29
N CYS A 111 1.33 11.06 -0.78
CA CYS A 111 1.88 11.14 0.58
C CYS A 111 3.38 11.43 0.61
N GLY A 112 4.09 11.34 -0.52
CA GLY A 112 5.54 11.45 -0.58
C GLY A 112 6.28 10.31 0.12
N VAL A 113 5.60 9.18 0.37
CA VAL A 113 6.17 7.99 1.02
C VAL A 113 6.63 7.00 -0.03
N ASP A 114 7.87 6.53 0.08
CA ASP A 114 8.38 5.45 -0.77
C ASP A 114 8.20 4.10 -0.05
N LEU A 115 7.30 3.27 -0.58
CA LEU A 115 7.02 1.92 -0.09
C LEU A 115 7.82 0.85 -0.85
N GLY A 116 8.46 1.24 -1.96
CA GLY A 116 9.33 0.37 -2.74
C GLY A 116 10.77 0.48 -2.25
N SER A 117 11.42 -0.66 -2.08
CA SER A 117 12.87 -0.77 -1.89
C SER A 117 13.56 -1.12 -3.20
#